data_AF-A0A9P8P1D8-F1
#
_entry.id   AF-A0A9P8P1D8-F1
#
_cell.length_a   1.000
_cell.length_b   1.000
_cell.length_c   1.000
_cell.angle_alpha   90.00
_cell.angle_beta   90.00
_cell.angle_gamma   90.00
#
_symmetry.space_group_name_H-M   'P 1'
#
loop_
_entity.id
_entity.type
_entity.pdbx_description
1 polymer ?
#
loop_
_entity_poly.entity_id
_entity_poly.type
_entity_poly.pdbx_seq_one_letter_code
_entity_poly.pdbx_strand_id
1 'polypeptide(L)'
;MLPGHHLHGANQYRLSLKDIPTDKLIDAFGKDSLGILLVKDLPKEYHDLRKKVLTQVSYLTRLDKQSLQDLECPEGYYLTGWSLGKEKLANGVADELKGSFYINCSFFKNPALEGPPPEESRGYENYKAYTTWNRWPKETLDELKGFQHNCKALISLMIEISLQICEKIDSYCESHLQNYHPGYLESIIRESTTSKARLLHYLPNTSSSQSDWCGEHCDHSCITALTSALFFDGDSELTTSPDPSAGLYIKDRRGKVVKVNIPPDCLAFQSGSALEEVSGHQFKAVPHYVKGTAMPGISRNTLAVFLQPSLHAMVNENETFAQFADRRLYQVEYAFKAVNSSNITCLGLVGEDSSVVVSQKKIPDKLLDPSTISYIFQVSDSIGMLATGAIADARSLAMRARAEAAEFKYKYGYEMPVDALAKRMANLAQLYTQKAYMRPMGVALTFVSVDDELGPSLFKTDPAGYYFRAIGTSTGPKQQEVTTALERAHKKKKDGVLVKGDWTKVVEFAIITLSNALSTEFRKNDLEVGVATKDGFRSLTPDEIDERLIAIAEQD
;
A
#
# COMPACT_ATOMS: atom_id res chain seq x y z
N MET A 1 -24.96 37.58 22.39
CA MET A 1 -23.95 36.76 23.08
C MET A 1 -24.19 35.31 22.70
N LEU A 2 -23.47 34.83 21.69
CA LEU A 2 -23.40 33.41 21.35
C LEU A 2 -22.25 32.81 22.18
N PRO A 3 -22.44 31.69 22.89
CA PRO A 3 -21.34 31.09 23.64
C PRO A 3 -20.36 30.46 22.66
N GLY A 4 -19.13 30.97 22.67
CA GLY A 4 -18.03 30.47 21.86
C GLY A 4 -17.59 29.10 22.35
N HIS A 5 -17.72 28.10 21.47
CA HIS A 5 -16.99 26.85 21.61
C HIS A 5 -15.54 27.10 21.20
N HIS A 6 -14.66 27.16 22.20
CA HIS A 6 -13.22 27.18 22.01
C HIS A 6 -12.75 25.88 21.35
N LEU A 7 -12.22 26.00 20.13
CA LEU A 7 -11.44 24.98 19.44
C LEU A 7 -10.04 24.91 20.07
N HIS A 8 -9.80 23.94 20.95
CA HIS A 8 -8.47 23.56 21.44
C HIS A 8 -8.34 22.03 21.48
N GLY A 9 -7.32 21.47 20.81
CA GLY A 9 -6.94 20.05 20.83
C GLY A 9 -7.70 19.16 19.85
N ALA A 10 -7.02 18.21 19.21
CA ALA A 10 -7.69 17.21 18.37
C ALA A 10 -8.57 16.32 19.26
N ASN A 11 -9.89 16.52 19.24
CA ASN A 11 -10.84 15.82 20.11
C ASN A 11 -10.91 14.33 19.75
N GLN A 12 -10.15 13.50 20.48
CA GLN A 12 -10.41 12.06 20.57
C GLN A 12 -11.68 11.89 21.42
N TYR A 13 -12.75 11.38 20.82
CA TYR A 13 -14.02 11.21 21.53
C TYR A 13 -13.90 10.05 22.52
N ARG A 14 -14.12 10.34 23.81
CA ARG A 14 -14.06 9.34 24.89
C ARG A 14 -15.42 9.20 25.54
N LEU A 15 -16.07 8.05 25.33
CA LEU A 15 -17.42 7.75 25.83
C LEU A 15 -17.40 6.59 26.82
N SER A 16 -18.39 6.56 27.71
CA SER A 16 -18.60 5.42 28.62
C SER A 16 -19.25 4.28 27.84
N LEU A 17 -18.84 3.04 28.05
CA LEU A 17 -19.53 1.89 27.46
C LEU A 17 -21.03 1.86 27.82
N LYS A 18 -21.39 2.36 29.01
CA LYS A 18 -22.78 2.39 29.49
C LYS A 18 -23.64 3.45 28.81
N ASP A 19 -23.02 4.43 28.16
CA ASP A 19 -23.70 5.58 27.57
C ASP A 19 -22.92 6.05 26.33
N ILE A 20 -23.28 5.46 25.18
CA ILE A 20 -22.78 5.82 23.85
C ILE A 20 -23.95 6.44 23.08
N PRO A 21 -24.07 7.78 23.07
CA PRO A 21 -25.13 8.46 22.35
C PRO A 21 -24.97 8.29 20.84
N THR A 22 -26.06 7.98 20.15
CA THR A 22 -26.08 7.73 18.70
C THR A 22 -25.63 8.94 17.89
N ASP A 23 -25.95 10.16 18.34
CA ASP A 23 -25.52 11.43 17.73
C ASP A 23 -24.00 11.64 17.84
N LYS A 24 -23.37 11.11 18.89
CA LYS A 24 -21.91 11.19 19.11
C LYS A 24 -21.09 10.22 18.27
N LEU A 25 -21.73 9.28 17.59
CA LEU A 25 -21.04 8.41 16.62
C LEU A 25 -20.62 9.16 15.36
N ILE A 26 -21.42 10.14 14.91
CA ILE A 26 -21.04 10.97 13.75
C ILE A 26 -19.85 11.86 14.07
N ASP A 27 -19.82 12.39 15.29
CA ASP A 27 -18.68 13.14 15.81
C ASP A 27 -17.39 12.29 15.80
N ALA A 28 -17.49 10.97 16.04
CA ALA A 28 -16.35 10.05 16.06
C ALA A 28 -15.98 9.46 14.68
N PHE A 29 -16.95 9.12 13.84
CA PHE A 29 -16.75 8.35 12.59
C PHE A 29 -17.23 9.03 11.31
N GLY A 30 -17.94 10.15 11.41
CA GLY A 30 -18.53 10.86 10.27
C GLY A 30 -17.53 11.59 9.37
N LYS A 31 -18.06 12.41 8.46
CA LYS A 31 -17.30 13.10 7.41
C LYS A 31 -16.32 14.15 7.93
N ASP A 32 -16.59 14.72 9.11
CA ASP A 32 -15.75 15.75 9.74
C ASP A 32 -14.99 15.24 10.98
N SER A 33 -15.01 13.92 11.22
CA SER A 33 -14.46 13.32 12.43
C SER A 33 -12.98 12.96 12.32
N LEU A 34 -12.38 12.58 13.46
CA LEU A 34 -11.07 11.94 13.49
C LEU A 34 -11.13 10.47 13.03
N GLY A 35 -12.30 9.83 12.93
CA GLY A 35 -12.43 8.42 12.55
C GLY A 35 -12.10 7.43 13.67
N ILE A 36 -12.13 7.88 14.93
CA ILE A 36 -11.81 7.05 16.09
C ILE A 36 -12.68 7.39 17.30
N LEU A 37 -13.10 6.36 18.01
CA LEU A 37 -13.83 6.41 19.27
C LEU A 37 -13.02 5.71 20.36
N LEU A 38 -12.88 6.33 21.53
CA LEU A 38 -12.33 5.71 22.73
C LEU A 38 -13.48 5.36 23.68
N VAL A 39 -13.53 4.11 24.14
CA VAL A 39 -14.52 3.65 25.11
C VAL A 39 -13.84 3.32 26.42
N LYS A 40 -14.38 3.86 27.51
CA LYS A 40 -13.96 3.61 28.91
C LYS A 40 -15.04 2.84 29.69
N ASP A 41 -14.80 2.61 30.97
CA ASP A 41 -15.68 1.86 31.87
C ASP A 41 -15.86 0.39 31.43
N LEU A 42 -14.75 -0.19 30.98
CA LEU A 42 -14.68 -1.57 30.49
C LEU A 42 -14.78 -2.59 31.64
N PRO A 43 -15.23 -3.82 31.37
CA PRO A 43 -15.26 -4.89 32.38
C PRO A 43 -13.88 -5.13 32.99
N LYS A 44 -13.81 -5.45 34.29
CA LYS A 44 -12.54 -5.70 34.99
C LYS A 44 -11.69 -6.77 34.28
N GLU A 45 -12.35 -7.81 33.79
CA GLU A 45 -11.73 -8.92 33.05
C GLU A 45 -10.95 -8.45 31.81
N TYR A 46 -11.39 -7.38 31.13
CA TYR A 46 -10.67 -6.81 29.99
C TYR A 46 -9.25 -6.39 30.39
N HIS A 47 -9.09 -5.73 31.54
CA HIS A 47 -7.78 -5.24 31.98
C HIS A 47 -6.84 -6.40 32.30
N ASP A 48 -7.36 -7.43 32.98
CA ASP A 48 -6.60 -8.62 33.35
C ASP A 48 -6.19 -9.43 32.12
N LEU A 49 -7.11 -9.66 31.17
CA LEU A 49 -6.86 -10.37 29.93
C LEU A 49 -5.92 -9.59 29.00
N ARG A 50 -6.13 -8.27 28.84
CA ARG A 50 -5.25 -7.39 28.06
C ARG A 50 -3.82 -7.49 28.57
N LYS A 51 -3.61 -7.37 29.88
CA LYS A 51 -2.27 -7.45 30.47
C LYS A 51 -1.64 -8.82 30.21
N LYS A 52 -2.38 -9.92 30.46
CA LYS A 52 -1.88 -11.29 30.21
C LYS A 52 -1.51 -11.51 28.75
N VAL A 53 -2.43 -11.30 27.81
CA VAL A 53 -2.21 -11.59 26.38
C VAL A 53 -1.09 -10.73 25.79
N LEU A 54 -1.08 -9.43 26.09
CA LEU A 54 -0.05 -8.54 25.60
C LEU A 54 1.33 -8.81 26.24
N THR A 55 1.40 -9.42 27.42
CA THR A 55 2.67 -9.92 27.96
C THR A 55 3.10 -11.23 27.28
N GLN A 56 2.17 -12.17 27.09
CA GLN A 56 2.47 -13.50 26.53
C GLN A 56 3.04 -13.45 25.11
N VAL A 57 2.66 -12.47 24.27
CA VAL A 57 3.24 -12.34 22.91
C VAL A 57 4.75 -12.09 22.92
N SER A 58 5.30 -11.43 23.95
CA SER A 58 6.76 -11.25 24.09
C SER A 58 7.49 -12.58 24.32
N TYR A 59 6.80 -13.59 24.82
CA TYR A 59 7.35 -14.94 25.03
C TYR A 59 7.13 -15.84 23.82
N LEU A 60 6.11 -15.56 23.00
CA LEU A 60 5.89 -16.26 21.73
C LEU A 60 7.13 -16.18 20.84
N THR A 61 7.80 -15.02 20.79
CA THR A 61 9.01 -14.80 19.97
C THR A 61 10.25 -15.54 20.47
N ARG A 62 10.19 -16.12 21.67
CA ARG A 62 11.28 -16.89 22.30
C ARG A 62 11.18 -18.39 22.01
N LEU A 63 10.10 -18.83 21.37
CA LEU A 63 10.00 -20.20 20.86
C LEU A 63 11.16 -20.47 19.89
N ASP A 64 11.56 -21.74 19.81
CA ASP A 64 12.59 -22.14 18.87
C ASP A 64 12.14 -21.90 17.42
N LYS A 65 13.12 -21.78 16.52
CA LYS A 65 12.87 -21.42 15.11
C LYS A 65 11.91 -22.39 14.42
N GLN A 66 11.97 -23.69 14.75
CA GLN A 66 11.07 -24.68 14.13
C GLN A 66 9.63 -24.48 14.62
N SER A 67 9.45 -24.28 15.92
CA SER A 67 8.13 -23.97 16.50
C SER A 67 7.51 -22.71 15.89
N LEU A 68 8.30 -21.66 15.65
CA LEU A 68 7.82 -20.45 14.97
C LEU A 68 7.49 -20.68 13.49
N GLN A 69 8.28 -21.51 12.79
CA GLN A 69 8.02 -21.87 11.39
C GLN A 69 6.74 -22.69 11.22
N ASP A 70 6.46 -23.62 12.14
CA ASP A 70 5.23 -24.43 12.12
C ASP A 70 3.96 -23.55 12.23
N LEU A 71 4.09 -22.37 12.84
CA LEU A 71 3.02 -21.38 12.97
C LEU A 71 2.87 -20.49 11.75
N GLU A 72 3.83 -20.43 10.83
CA GLU A 72 3.71 -19.64 9.60
C GLU A 72 2.67 -20.28 8.65
N CYS A 73 1.84 -19.44 8.01
CA CYS A 73 0.84 -19.89 7.02
C CYS A 73 1.08 -19.20 5.66
N PRO A 74 2.03 -19.68 4.83
CA PRO A 74 2.31 -19.09 3.52
C PRO A 74 1.10 -19.06 2.58
N GLU A 75 0.27 -20.10 2.58
CA GLU A 75 -0.92 -20.18 1.76
C GLU A 75 -1.97 -19.14 2.15
N GLY A 76 -2.01 -18.73 3.43
CA GLY A 76 -2.82 -17.63 3.94
C GLY A 76 -2.15 -16.27 3.81
N TYR A 77 -1.10 -16.15 2.98
CA TYR A 77 -0.29 -14.93 2.82
C TYR A 77 0.31 -14.43 4.13
N TYR A 78 0.64 -15.33 5.06
CA TYR A 78 1.13 -15.01 6.40
C TYR A 78 0.16 -14.17 7.26
N LEU A 79 -1.15 -14.22 6.95
CA LEU A 79 -2.22 -13.57 7.71
C LEU A 79 -2.97 -14.55 8.65
N THR A 80 -2.32 -15.65 9.00
CA THR A 80 -2.78 -16.66 9.97
C THR A 80 -1.56 -17.24 10.68
N GLY A 81 -1.62 -17.36 12.01
CA GLY A 81 -0.48 -17.80 12.82
C GLY A 81 0.64 -16.76 12.86
N TRP A 82 1.90 -17.20 12.91
CA TRP A 82 3.07 -16.32 13.09
C TRP A 82 3.58 -15.71 11.77
N SER A 83 3.99 -14.45 11.82
CA SER A 83 4.63 -13.73 10.72
C SER A 83 5.67 -12.75 11.25
N LEU A 84 6.92 -12.88 10.78
CA LEU A 84 8.04 -11.98 11.04
C LEU A 84 8.95 -11.96 9.80
N GLY A 85 9.43 -10.78 9.37
CA GLY A 85 10.33 -10.66 8.22
C GLY A 85 9.70 -11.00 6.87
N LYS A 86 8.37 -11.14 6.79
CA LYS A 86 7.63 -11.42 5.54
C LYS A 86 7.10 -10.15 4.88
N GLU A 87 6.75 -9.16 5.69
CA GLU A 87 6.38 -7.82 5.22
C GLU A 87 7.64 -7.04 4.82
N LYS A 88 7.58 -6.26 3.75
CA LYS A 88 8.67 -5.38 3.33
C LYS A 88 8.39 -3.96 3.80
N LEU A 89 9.40 -3.32 4.39
CA LEU A 89 9.40 -1.89 4.71
C LEU A 89 9.39 -1.05 3.43
N ALA A 90 9.11 0.25 3.56
CA ALA A 90 9.08 1.20 2.42
C ALA A 90 10.40 1.26 1.61
N ASN A 91 11.51 0.75 2.17
CA ASN A 91 12.81 0.64 1.51
C ASN A 91 13.05 -0.73 0.83
N GLY A 92 12.07 -1.64 0.83
CA GLY A 92 12.15 -2.98 0.25
C GLY A 92 12.81 -4.04 1.14
N VAL A 93 13.34 -3.66 2.31
CA VAL A 93 13.97 -4.57 3.28
C VAL A 93 12.88 -5.31 4.07
N ALA A 94 13.11 -6.58 4.38
CA ALA A 94 12.22 -7.36 5.25
C ALA A 94 12.10 -6.71 6.63
N ASP A 95 10.87 -6.61 7.14
CA ASP A 95 10.58 -6.10 8.48
C ASP A 95 10.82 -7.17 9.54
N GLU A 96 12.04 -7.20 10.07
CA GLU A 96 12.45 -8.12 11.13
C GLU A 96 12.19 -7.56 12.54
N LEU A 97 11.62 -6.36 12.66
CA LEU A 97 11.34 -5.71 13.96
C LEU A 97 9.86 -5.77 14.36
N LYS A 98 9.00 -6.37 13.52
CA LYS A 98 7.57 -6.49 13.77
C LYS A 98 7.08 -7.92 13.60
N GLY A 99 6.86 -8.57 14.72
CA GLY A 99 6.14 -9.84 14.80
C GLY A 99 4.63 -9.62 14.78
N SER A 100 3.91 -10.48 14.06
CA SER A 100 2.45 -10.50 14.05
C SER A 100 1.95 -11.92 14.22
N PHE A 101 1.06 -12.12 15.19
CA PHE A 101 0.33 -13.36 15.38
C PHE A 101 -1.14 -13.14 15.02
N TYR A 102 -1.58 -13.76 13.93
CA TYR A 102 -2.91 -13.59 13.35
C TYR A 102 -3.85 -14.73 13.75
N ILE A 103 -5.06 -14.37 14.15
CA ILE A 103 -6.08 -15.28 14.66
C ILE A 103 -7.40 -15.01 13.93
N ASN A 104 -7.95 -16.01 13.26
CA ASN A 104 -9.35 -16.01 12.81
C ASN A 104 -10.29 -16.14 14.02
N CYS A 105 -11.30 -15.28 14.07
CA CYS A 105 -12.21 -15.11 15.20
C CYS A 105 -13.50 -15.95 15.09
N SER A 106 -13.59 -16.92 14.17
CA SER A 106 -14.76 -17.79 13.99
C SER A 106 -15.20 -18.51 15.27
N PHE A 107 -14.29 -18.68 16.23
CA PHE A 107 -14.60 -19.24 17.56
C PHE A 107 -15.63 -18.41 18.33
N PHE A 108 -15.80 -17.12 18.01
CA PHE A 108 -16.81 -16.26 18.61
C PHE A 108 -18.23 -16.72 18.22
N LYS A 109 -18.43 -17.08 16.95
CA LYS A 109 -19.69 -17.65 16.44
C LYS A 109 -19.93 -19.06 17.00
N ASN A 110 -18.88 -19.89 16.98
CA ASN A 110 -18.93 -21.24 17.52
C ASN A 110 -17.57 -21.62 18.12
N PRO A 111 -17.48 -21.90 19.43
CA PRO A 111 -16.20 -22.18 20.12
C PRO A 111 -15.34 -23.31 19.52
N ALA A 112 -15.94 -24.21 18.74
CA ALA A 112 -15.25 -25.31 18.06
C ALA A 112 -14.54 -24.90 16.76
N LEU A 113 -14.82 -23.72 16.21
CA LEU A 113 -14.25 -23.26 14.94
C LEU A 113 -12.89 -22.58 15.14
N GLU A 114 -11.94 -22.89 14.26
CA GLU A 114 -10.65 -22.21 14.16
C GLU A 114 -10.47 -21.45 12.82
N GLY A 115 -11.48 -21.52 11.94
CA GLY A 115 -11.61 -20.76 10.71
C GLY A 115 -13.03 -20.95 10.15
N PRO A 116 -13.37 -20.34 8.99
CA PRO A 116 -14.64 -20.58 8.34
C PRO A 116 -14.81 -22.07 8.03
N PRO A 117 -16.01 -22.61 8.25
CA PRO A 117 -16.23 -24.02 7.97
C PRO A 117 -16.21 -24.28 6.44
N PRO A 118 -15.98 -25.53 5.99
CA PRO A 118 -15.79 -25.85 4.57
C PRO A 118 -16.94 -25.42 3.66
N GLU A 119 -18.18 -25.47 4.16
CA GLU A 119 -19.37 -25.04 3.44
C GLU A 119 -19.40 -23.53 3.17
N GLU A 120 -18.96 -22.70 4.13
CA GLU A 120 -18.85 -21.25 3.94
C GLU A 120 -17.63 -20.87 3.06
N SER A 121 -16.63 -21.76 2.98
CA SER A 121 -15.42 -21.55 2.18
C SER A 121 -15.55 -21.99 0.72
N ARG A 122 -16.60 -22.74 0.37
CA ARG A 122 -16.85 -23.24 -1.00
C ARG A 122 -17.13 -22.07 -1.94
N GLY A 123 -16.38 -21.97 -3.04
CA GLY A 123 -16.44 -20.84 -3.96
C GLY A 123 -15.56 -19.65 -3.58
N TYR A 124 -14.82 -19.75 -2.47
CA TYR A 124 -13.86 -18.75 -2.00
C TYR A 124 -12.44 -19.32 -1.86
N GLU A 125 -12.07 -20.27 -2.72
CA GLU A 125 -10.80 -21.01 -2.63
C GLU A 125 -9.57 -20.11 -2.75
N ASN A 126 -9.68 -18.98 -3.47
CA ASN A 126 -8.62 -17.99 -3.63
C ASN A 126 -8.49 -17.01 -2.45
N TYR A 127 -9.45 -16.98 -1.53
CA TYR A 127 -9.48 -16.05 -0.39
C TYR A 127 -8.80 -16.64 0.85
N LYS A 128 -7.63 -17.26 0.66
CA LYS A 128 -6.91 -17.99 1.74
C LYS A 128 -6.51 -17.11 2.93
N ALA A 129 -6.34 -15.81 2.73
CA ALA A 129 -6.17 -14.84 3.83
C ALA A 129 -7.32 -14.88 4.85
N TYR A 130 -8.53 -15.21 4.39
CA TYR A 130 -9.76 -15.22 5.18
C TYR A 130 -10.17 -16.63 5.62
N THR A 131 -9.90 -17.65 4.79
CA THR A 131 -10.40 -19.03 4.96
C THR A 131 -9.44 -19.98 5.67
N THR A 132 -8.22 -19.55 6.00
CA THR A 132 -7.25 -20.38 6.72
C THR A 132 -7.59 -20.54 8.19
N TRP A 133 -7.33 -21.74 8.71
CA TRP A 133 -7.59 -22.12 10.10
C TRP A 133 -6.44 -21.72 11.02
N ASN A 134 -6.76 -21.33 12.25
CA ASN A 134 -5.79 -20.91 13.25
C ASN A 134 -4.71 -21.96 13.49
N ARG A 135 -3.50 -21.45 13.70
CA ARG A 135 -2.33 -22.23 14.08
C ARG A 135 -1.85 -21.72 15.44
N TRP A 136 -2.09 -22.51 16.48
CA TRP A 136 -1.74 -22.15 17.85
C TRP A 136 -0.36 -22.70 18.25
N PRO A 137 0.46 -21.93 18.99
CA PRO A 137 1.74 -22.43 19.50
C PRO A 137 1.51 -23.59 20.46
N LYS A 138 2.49 -24.50 20.52
CA LYS A 138 2.57 -25.42 21.66
C LYS A 138 2.92 -24.60 22.90
N GLU A 139 2.13 -24.73 23.96
CA GLU A 139 2.32 -24.01 25.23
C GLU A 139 3.39 -24.69 26.11
N THR A 140 4.59 -24.90 25.55
CA THR A 140 5.70 -25.60 26.21
C THR A 140 6.43 -24.72 27.22
N LEU A 141 6.43 -23.40 27.01
CA LEU A 141 6.95 -22.42 27.96
C LEU A 141 5.91 -22.16 29.05
N ASP A 142 6.36 -22.04 30.30
CA ASP A 142 5.47 -21.77 31.44
C ASP A 142 4.70 -20.45 31.25
N GLU A 143 5.31 -19.45 30.62
CA GLU A 143 4.73 -18.14 30.35
C GLU A 143 3.65 -18.19 29.26
N LEU A 144 3.68 -19.19 28.37
CA LEU A 144 2.68 -19.39 27.32
C LEU A 144 1.51 -20.27 27.76
N LYS A 145 1.50 -20.79 28.99
CA LYS A 145 0.37 -21.58 29.49
C LYS A 145 -0.94 -20.78 29.43
N GLY A 146 -1.96 -21.37 28.83
CA GLY A 146 -3.27 -20.77 28.60
C GLY A 146 -3.27 -19.65 27.56
N PHE A 147 -2.21 -19.47 26.76
CA PHE A 147 -2.14 -18.42 25.74
C PHE A 147 -3.30 -18.49 24.75
N GLN A 148 -3.65 -19.67 24.24
CA GLN A 148 -4.79 -19.83 23.33
C GLN A 148 -6.10 -19.39 24.00
N HIS A 149 -6.35 -19.87 25.22
CA HIS A 149 -7.56 -19.54 25.97
C HIS A 149 -7.65 -18.03 26.26
N ASN A 150 -6.57 -17.42 26.75
CA ASN A 150 -6.51 -16.00 27.07
C ASN A 150 -6.73 -15.13 25.83
N CYS A 151 -6.12 -15.49 24.69
CA CYS A 151 -6.33 -14.78 23.43
C CYS A 151 -7.79 -14.83 23.00
N LYS A 152 -8.40 -16.03 22.98
CA LYS A 152 -9.81 -16.20 22.62
C LYS A 152 -10.73 -15.40 23.55
N ALA A 153 -10.50 -15.46 24.87
CA ALA A 153 -11.29 -14.71 25.84
C ALA A 153 -11.21 -13.20 25.62
N LEU A 154 -10.00 -12.65 25.43
CA LEU A 154 -9.81 -11.21 25.20
C LEU A 154 -10.48 -10.77 23.90
N ILE A 155 -10.28 -11.53 22.82
CA ILE A 155 -10.85 -11.24 21.50
C ILE A 155 -12.38 -11.28 21.57
N SER A 156 -12.96 -12.32 22.18
CA SER A 156 -14.42 -12.41 22.35
C SER A 156 -14.99 -11.21 23.10
N LEU A 157 -14.34 -10.81 24.20
CA LEU A 157 -14.76 -9.64 24.97
C LEU A 157 -14.68 -8.34 24.15
N MET A 158 -13.62 -8.17 23.36
CA MET A 158 -13.51 -7.04 22.43
C MET A 158 -14.62 -7.06 21.37
N ILE A 159 -14.98 -8.23 20.83
CA ILE A 159 -16.09 -8.37 19.87
C ILE A 159 -17.42 -8.02 20.55
N GLU A 160 -17.71 -8.51 21.76
CA GLU A 160 -18.95 -8.17 22.49
C GLU A 160 -19.12 -6.67 22.73
N ILE A 161 -18.04 -5.97 23.11
CA ILE A 161 -18.06 -4.52 23.25
C ILE A 161 -18.29 -3.85 21.89
N SER A 162 -17.70 -4.40 20.82
CA SER A 162 -17.88 -3.89 19.46
C SER A 162 -19.32 -4.03 18.97
N LEU A 163 -19.99 -5.13 19.27
CA LEU A 163 -21.38 -5.36 18.88
C LEU A 163 -22.33 -4.32 19.49
N GLN A 164 -22.08 -3.90 20.74
CA GLN A 164 -22.83 -2.79 21.35
C GLN A 164 -22.66 -1.48 20.58
N ILE A 165 -21.48 -1.22 20.00
CA ILE A 165 -21.24 -0.05 19.15
C ILE A 165 -21.93 -0.23 17.79
N CYS A 166 -21.89 -1.44 17.22
CA CYS A 166 -22.62 -1.77 15.99
C CYS A 166 -24.11 -1.53 16.13
N GLU A 167 -24.74 -1.91 17.25
CA GLU A 167 -26.17 -1.64 17.52
C GLU A 167 -26.50 -0.14 17.50
N LYS A 168 -25.59 0.69 18.03
CA LYS A 168 -25.77 2.16 18.01
C LYS A 168 -25.58 2.72 16.61
N ILE A 169 -24.65 2.18 15.83
CA ILE A 169 -24.48 2.52 14.41
C ILE A 169 -25.71 2.11 13.61
N ASP A 170 -26.25 0.91 13.83
CA ASP A 170 -27.49 0.41 13.22
C ASP A 170 -28.64 1.37 13.51
N SER A 171 -28.83 1.76 14.78
CA SER A 171 -29.86 2.73 15.18
C SER A 171 -29.74 4.08 14.44
N TYR A 172 -28.50 4.54 14.19
CA TYR A 172 -28.25 5.74 13.38
C TYR A 172 -28.63 5.50 11.91
N CYS A 173 -28.15 4.41 11.32
CA CYS A 173 -28.39 4.06 9.92
C CYS A 173 -29.88 3.87 9.64
N GLU A 174 -30.61 3.15 10.50
CA GLU A 174 -32.07 2.95 10.39
C GLU A 174 -32.85 4.26 10.33
N SER A 175 -32.40 5.29 11.06
CA SER A 175 -33.07 6.59 11.09
C SER A 175 -32.68 7.53 9.94
N HIS A 176 -31.61 7.23 9.20
CA HIS A 176 -31.03 8.13 8.18
C HIS A 176 -30.95 7.53 6.77
N LEU A 177 -31.13 6.22 6.62
CA LEU A 177 -31.03 5.50 5.36
C LEU A 177 -32.35 4.82 5.03
N GLN A 178 -32.82 4.98 3.79
CA GLN A 178 -34.15 4.50 3.37
C GLN A 178 -34.25 2.97 3.24
N ASN A 179 -33.14 2.29 2.89
CA ASN A 179 -33.10 0.85 2.61
C ASN A 179 -32.25 0.06 3.61
N TYR A 180 -32.06 0.58 4.83
CA TYR A 180 -31.23 -0.09 5.82
C TYR A 180 -32.02 -1.14 6.61
N HIS A 181 -31.54 -2.37 6.64
CA HIS A 181 -32.17 -3.43 7.42
C HIS A 181 -31.86 -3.24 8.91
N PRO A 182 -32.87 -3.34 9.81
CA PRO A 182 -32.61 -3.17 11.24
C PRO A 182 -31.60 -4.18 11.79
N GLY A 183 -30.64 -3.71 12.60
CA GLY A 183 -29.58 -4.54 13.18
C GLY A 183 -28.61 -5.18 12.18
N TYR A 184 -28.52 -4.64 10.95
CA TYR A 184 -27.76 -5.27 9.88
C TYR A 184 -26.26 -5.38 10.17
N LEU A 185 -25.61 -4.28 10.60
CA LEU A 185 -24.17 -4.27 10.87
C LEU A 185 -23.83 -5.20 12.03
N GLU A 186 -24.59 -5.12 13.11
CA GLU A 186 -24.45 -6.01 14.26
C GLU A 186 -24.52 -7.48 13.83
N SER A 187 -25.53 -7.85 13.04
CA SER A 187 -25.77 -9.22 12.59
C SER A 187 -24.62 -9.74 11.72
N ILE A 188 -24.18 -8.99 10.71
CA ILE A 188 -23.10 -9.45 9.81
C ILE A 188 -21.75 -9.57 10.52
N ILE A 189 -21.53 -8.84 11.62
CA ILE A 189 -20.34 -8.95 12.45
C ILE A 189 -20.45 -10.12 13.43
N ARG A 190 -21.60 -10.29 14.10
CA ARG A 190 -21.85 -11.41 15.03
C ARG A 190 -21.72 -12.76 14.32
N GLU A 191 -22.26 -12.87 13.11
CA GLU A 191 -22.26 -14.11 12.32
C GLU A 191 -20.98 -14.31 11.50
N SER A 192 -20.03 -13.37 11.58
CA SER A 192 -18.80 -13.42 10.81
C SER A 192 -17.92 -14.59 11.22
N THR A 193 -17.48 -15.36 10.23
CA THR A 193 -16.45 -16.40 10.38
C THR A 193 -15.09 -15.91 9.88
N THR A 194 -14.98 -14.69 9.38
CA THR A 194 -13.75 -14.19 8.73
C THR A 194 -13.09 -13.04 9.49
N SER A 195 -13.74 -12.50 10.53
CA SER A 195 -13.12 -11.54 11.45
C SER A 195 -11.75 -12.02 11.92
N LYS A 196 -10.80 -11.10 11.99
CA LYS A 196 -9.38 -11.42 12.21
C LYS A 196 -8.85 -10.58 13.35
N ALA A 197 -8.10 -11.18 14.26
CA ALA A 197 -7.30 -10.48 15.24
C ALA A 197 -5.82 -10.53 14.83
N ARG A 198 -5.09 -9.47 15.14
CA ARG A 198 -3.65 -9.37 14.95
C ARG A 198 -3.03 -8.91 16.26
N LEU A 199 -2.31 -9.82 16.89
CA LEU A 199 -1.50 -9.54 18.06
C LEU A 199 -0.10 -9.12 17.59
N LEU A 200 0.24 -7.86 17.80
CA LEU A 200 1.50 -7.27 17.34
C LEU A 200 2.53 -7.26 18.48
N HIS A 201 3.74 -7.70 18.14
CA HIS A 201 4.93 -7.58 18.97
C HIS A 201 6.01 -6.83 18.19
N TYR A 202 6.28 -5.60 18.61
CA TYR A 202 7.40 -4.83 18.09
C TYR A 202 8.65 -5.17 18.91
N LEU A 203 9.65 -5.76 18.24
CA LEU A 203 10.89 -6.20 18.87
C LEU A 203 11.76 -4.99 19.26
N PRO A 204 12.60 -5.12 20.30
CA PRO A 204 13.59 -4.11 20.67
C PRO A 204 14.52 -3.76 19.50
N ASN A 205 14.56 -2.48 19.13
CA ASN A 205 15.51 -2.01 18.13
C ASN A 205 16.92 -1.93 18.75
N THR A 206 17.95 -2.37 18.02
CA THR A 206 19.36 -2.25 18.41
C THR A 206 20.01 -0.97 17.89
N SER A 207 19.31 -0.21 17.04
CA SER A 207 19.76 1.06 16.44
C SER A 207 18.72 2.18 16.62
N SER A 208 19.15 3.44 16.64
CA SER A 208 18.27 4.61 16.77
C SER A 208 17.56 5.03 15.46
N SER A 209 17.54 4.15 14.44
CA SER A 209 16.98 4.52 13.13
C SER A 209 15.46 4.45 13.14
N GLN A 210 14.82 5.59 12.87
CA GLN A 210 13.38 5.69 12.63
C GLN A 210 13.09 5.13 11.23
N SER A 211 12.20 4.15 11.15
CA SER A 211 11.51 3.83 9.91
C SER A 211 10.03 4.14 10.06
N ASP A 212 9.40 4.65 9.01
CA ASP A 212 7.95 4.72 8.92
C ASP A 212 7.47 3.28 8.61
N TRP A 213 7.06 2.53 9.65
CA TRP A 213 6.93 1.06 9.63
C TRP A 213 5.72 0.52 8.87
N CYS A 214 4.64 1.30 8.80
CA CYS A 214 3.48 1.01 7.97
C CYS A 214 3.16 2.25 7.14
N GLY A 215 2.91 2.07 5.84
CA GLY A 215 2.35 3.15 5.04
C GLY A 215 0.91 3.46 5.45
N GLU A 216 0.48 4.69 5.16
CA GLU A 216 -0.88 5.16 5.46
C GLU A 216 -1.91 4.33 4.68
N HIS A 217 -2.82 3.66 5.38
CA HIS A 217 -3.86 2.79 4.79
C HIS A 217 -5.18 2.91 5.55
N CYS A 218 -6.26 2.37 4.96
CA CYS A 218 -7.55 2.20 5.63
C CYS A 218 -7.80 0.71 5.84
N ASP A 219 -8.35 0.32 6.99
CA ASP A 219 -8.75 -1.06 7.21
C ASP A 219 -9.90 -1.46 6.29
N HIS A 220 -9.94 -2.75 5.90
CA HIS A 220 -11.04 -3.32 5.13
C HIS A 220 -12.27 -3.64 5.98
N SER A 221 -12.08 -3.82 7.30
CA SER A 221 -13.14 -4.15 8.26
C SER A 221 -14.26 -3.10 8.29
N CYS A 222 -15.36 -3.44 8.98
CA CYS A 222 -16.33 -2.43 9.36
C CYS A 222 -15.76 -1.58 10.50
N ILE A 223 -15.34 -2.26 11.57
CA ILE A 223 -14.75 -1.61 12.74
C ILE A 223 -13.45 -2.35 13.08
N THR A 224 -12.44 -1.62 13.54
CA THR A 224 -11.25 -2.20 14.15
C THR A 224 -11.20 -1.81 15.62
N ALA A 225 -11.31 -2.81 16.50
CA ALA A 225 -11.12 -2.61 17.93
C ALA A 225 -9.63 -2.74 18.28
N LEU A 226 -9.07 -1.76 18.97
CA LEU A 226 -7.64 -1.67 19.26
C LEU A 226 -7.38 -1.41 20.74
N THR A 227 -6.63 -2.32 21.36
CA THR A 227 -6.18 -2.19 22.75
C THR A 227 -5.14 -1.09 22.90
N SER A 228 -5.11 -0.42 24.05
CA SER A 228 -3.95 0.40 24.43
C SER A 228 -2.68 -0.47 24.47
N ALA A 229 -1.55 0.09 24.06
CA ALA A 229 -0.31 -0.68 23.97
C ALA A 229 0.32 -0.91 25.36
N LEU A 230 1.07 -2.00 25.50
CA LEU A 230 2.03 -2.19 26.59
C LEU A 230 3.46 -2.02 26.06
N PHE A 231 4.34 -1.55 26.93
CA PHE A 231 5.75 -1.35 26.65
C PHE A 231 6.57 -2.14 27.65
N PHE A 232 7.66 -2.76 27.20
CA PHE A 232 8.54 -3.54 28.08
C PHE A 232 10.00 -3.19 27.85
N ASP A 233 10.76 -3.10 28.93
CA ASP A 233 12.23 -3.14 28.93
C ASP A 233 12.66 -4.52 29.44
N GLY A 234 13.12 -5.37 28.53
CA GLY A 234 13.24 -6.81 28.79
C GLY A 234 11.89 -7.43 29.19
N ASP A 235 11.82 -7.97 30.40
CA ASP A 235 10.60 -8.56 31.00
C ASP A 235 9.81 -7.57 31.87
N SER A 236 10.31 -6.35 32.06
CA SER A 236 9.69 -5.35 32.94
C SER A 236 8.71 -4.46 32.17
N GLU A 237 7.43 -4.49 32.55
CA GLU A 237 6.40 -3.61 32.01
C GLU A 237 6.64 -2.15 32.44
N LEU A 238 6.59 -1.23 31.48
CA LEU A 238 6.67 0.21 31.71
C LEU A 238 5.27 0.80 31.91
N THR A 239 5.14 1.71 32.88
CA THR A 239 3.87 2.36 33.23
C THR A 239 3.40 3.39 32.21
N THR A 240 4.33 3.98 31.45
CA THR A 240 4.05 4.97 30.41
C THR A 240 4.86 4.68 29.16
N SER A 241 4.38 5.15 28.01
CA SER A 241 5.14 5.07 26.77
C SER A 241 6.46 5.84 26.91
N PRO A 242 7.63 5.19 26.76
CA PRO A 242 8.93 5.86 26.84
C PRO A 242 9.27 6.64 25.56
N ASP A 243 8.51 6.43 24.49
CA ASP A 243 8.72 7.07 23.18
C ASP A 243 7.48 7.89 22.77
N PRO A 244 7.55 9.23 22.83
CA PRO A 244 6.44 10.09 22.43
C PRO A 244 6.14 10.03 20.92
N SER A 245 7.01 9.45 20.10
CA SER A 245 6.80 9.26 18.67
C SER A 245 6.20 7.89 18.30
N ALA A 246 6.23 6.90 19.20
CA ALA A 246 5.64 5.58 18.96
C ALA A 246 4.12 5.59 19.16
N GLY A 247 3.38 4.91 18.30
CA GLY A 247 1.94 4.72 18.42
C GLY A 247 1.17 4.81 17.11
N LEU A 248 -0.16 4.90 17.25
CA LEU A 248 -1.10 5.04 16.15
C LEU A 248 -1.17 6.51 15.71
N TYR A 249 -1.08 6.75 14.40
CA TYR A 249 -1.27 8.04 13.78
C TYR A 249 -2.41 7.94 12.79
N ILE A 250 -3.32 8.90 12.88
CA ILE A 250 -4.47 9.03 11.99
C ILE A 250 -4.29 10.29 11.17
N LYS A 251 -4.63 10.22 9.89
CA LYS A 251 -4.81 11.40 9.05
C LYS A 251 -6.27 11.79 9.07
N ASP A 252 -6.55 12.95 9.67
CA ASP A 252 -7.90 13.49 9.71
C ASP A 252 -8.40 13.88 8.31
N ARG A 253 -9.67 14.29 8.26
CA ARG A 253 -10.39 14.61 7.02
C ARG A 253 -9.83 15.85 6.30
N ARG A 254 -9.08 16.69 7.01
CA ARG A 254 -8.40 17.89 6.48
C ARG A 254 -6.95 17.60 6.09
N GLY A 255 -6.53 16.35 6.21
CA GLY A 255 -5.19 15.89 5.88
C GLY A 255 -4.16 16.11 6.98
N LYS A 256 -4.57 16.56 8.17
CA LYS A 256 -3.68 16.73 9.31
C LYS A 256 -3.45 15.38 9.99
N VAL A 257 -2.18 15.10 10.27
CA VAL A 257 -1.78 13.90 11.01
C VAL A 257 -1.94 14.16 12.51
N VAL A 258 -2.61 13.25 13.20
CA VAL A 258 -2.90 13.28 14.64
C VAL A 258 -2.42 11.97 15.26
N LYS A 259 -1.56 12.06 16.29
CA LYS A 259 -1.21 10.90 17.11
C LYS A 259 -2.38 10.55 18.04
N VAL A 260 -2.85 9.32 17.98
CA VAL A 260 -3.88 8.80 18.89
C VAL A 260 -3.22 8.33 20.18
N ASN A 261 -3.76 8.75 21.32
CA ASN A 261 -3.35 8.24 22.61
C ASN A 261 -4.49 7.42 23.21
N ILE A 262 -4.29 6.11 23.35
CA ILE A 262 -5.30 5.20 23.89
C ILE A 262 -4.95 4.95 25.37
N PRO A 263 -5.74 5.47 26.33
CA PRO A 263 -5.47 5.25 27.74
C PRO A 263 -5.50 3.76 28.14
N PRO A 264 -4.76 3.33 29.18
CA PRO A 264 -4.74 1.94 29.64
C PRO A 264 -6.10 1.35 30.00
N ASP A 265 -7.02 2.21 30.44
CA ASP A 265 -8.39 1.84 30.83
C ASP A 265 -9.40 1.91 29.67
N CYS A 266 -8.93 2.19 28.46
CA CYS A 266 -9.77 2.36 27.28
C CYS A 266 -9.54 1.29 26.20
N LEU A 267 -10.52 1.16 25.34
CA LEU A 267 -10.50 0.41 24.09
C LEU A 267 -10.84 1.38 22.95
N ALA A 268 -10.04 1.40 21.89
CA ALA A 268 -10.27 2.26 20.75
C ALA A 268 -11.03 1.53 19.65
N PHE A 269 -11.85 2.25 18.90
CA PHE A 269 -12.59 1.75 17.75
C PHE A 269 -12.35 2.67 16.57
N GLN A 270 -11.93 2.08 15.46
CA GLN A 270 -11.63 2.80 14.23
C GLN A 270 -12.61 2.37 13.14
N SER A 271 -13.09 3.34 12.34
CA SER A 271 -13.96 3.05 11.20
C SER A 271 -13.15 2.57 10.00
N GLY A 272 -13.56 1.43 9.44
CA GLY A 272 -12.97 0.84 8.25
C GLY A 272 -13.81 1.04 6.98
N SER A 273 -13.30 0.52 5.88
CA SER A 273 -13.83 0.73 4.53
C SER A 273 -15.13 -0.02 4.27
N ALA A 274 -15.35 -1.20 4.87
CA ALA A 274 -16.63 -1.88 4.74
C ALA A 274 -17.76 -1.16 5.48
N LEU A 275 -17.47 -0.51 6.61
CA LEU A 275 -18.48 0.29 7.33
C LEU A 275 -18.89 1.51 6.51
N GLU A 276 -17.95 2.11 5.78
CA GLU A 276 -18.28 3.20 4.87
C GLU A 276 -19.29 2.78 3.78
N GLU A 277 -19.16 1.56 3.24
CA GLU A 277 -20.14 1.01 2.28
C GLU A 277 -21.47 0.67 2.97
N VAL A 278 -21.42 -0.10 4.07
CA VAL A 278 -22.61 -0.57 4.81
C VAL A 278 -23.46 0.60 5.32
N SER A 279 -22.83 1.69 5.74
CA SER A 279 -23.51 2.88 6.23
C SER A 279 -23.93 3.87 5.15
N GLY A 280 -23.86 3.51 3.86
CA GLY A 280 -24.21 4.42 2.77
C GLY A 280 -23.38 5.71 2.81
N HIS A 281 -22.09 5.61 3.17
CA HIS A 281 -21.14 6.71 3.29
C HIS A 281 -21.42 7.74 4.38
N GLN A 282 -22.27 7.41 5.37
CA GLN A 282 -22.50 8.26 6.55
C GLN A 282 -21.29 8.25 7.48
N PHE A 283 -20.72 7.06 7.72
CA PHE A 283 -19.44 6.88 8.38
C PHE A 283 -18.33 6.72 7.36
N LYS A 284 -17.13 7.17 7.71
CA LYS A 284 -16.00 7.25 6.78
C LYS A 284 -14.81 6.44 7.26
N ALA A 285 -14.23 5.63 6.38
CA ALA A 285 -12.99 4.92 6.67
C ALA A 285 -11.87 5.91 6.94
N VAL A 286 -10.97 5.62 7.87
CA VAL A 286 -9.92 6.58 8.23
C VAL A 286 -8.50 6.09 7.86
N PRO A 287 -7.72 6.90 7.12
CA PRO A 287 -6.34 6.59 6.84
C PRO A 287 -5.48 6.68 8.10
N HIS A 288 -4.66 5.67 8.34
CA HIS A 288 -3.80 5.61 9.51
C HIS A 288 -2.50 4.84 9.26
N TYR A 289 -1.55 4.98 10.17
CA TYR A 289 -0.33 4.20 10.21
C TYR A 289 0.17 4.06 11.65
N VAL A 290 1.07 3.10 11.87
CA VAL A 290 1.65 2.85 13.19
C VAL A 290 3.16 3.01 13.12
N LYS A 291 3.70 3.75 14.08
CA LYS A 291 5.13 3.81 14.38
C LYS A 291 5.38 2.95 15.61
N GLY A 292 6.37 2.07 15.60
CA GLY A 292 6.84 1.55 16.87
C GLY A 292 7.97 2.39 17.43
N THR A 293 8.71 1.80 18.36
CA THR A 293 9.63 2.54 19.23
C THR A 293 10.98 2.78 18.58
N ALA A 294 11.45 4.02 18.64
CA ALA A 294 12.81 4.42 18.33
C ALA A 294 13.75 4.27 19.54
N MET A 295 13.20 4.03 20.74
CA MET A 295 13.99 3.79 21.95
C MET A 295 14.63 2.39 21.91
N PRO A 296 15.96 2.29 22.01
CA PRO A 296 16.65 1.00 22.06
C PRO A 296 16.21 0.16 23.26
N GLY A 297 16.16 -1.16 23.09
CA GLY A 297 15.83 -2.09 24.19
C GLY A 297 14.34 -2.20 24.54
N ILE A 298 13.48 -1.31 24.01
CA ILE A 298 12.05 -1.31 24.31
C ILE A 298 11.27 -2.17 23.31
N SER A 299 10.41 -3.05 23.82
CA SER A 299 9.38 -3.72 23.02
C SER A 299 8.01 -3.06 23.22
N ARG A 300 7.13 -3.20 22.23
CA ARG A 300 5.75 -2.68 22.29
C ARG A 300 4.77 -3.76 21.83
N ASN A 301 3.70 -3.96 22.59
CA ASN A 301 2.68 -4.95 22.29
C ASN A 301 1.30 -4.32 22.20
N THR A 302 0.50 -4.74 21.22
CA THR A 302 -0.90 -4.30 21.07
C THR A 302 -1.68 -5.35 20.29
N LEU A 303 -2.98 -5.40 20.53
CA LEU A 303 -3.93 -6.29 19.84
C LEU A 303 -4.95 -5.44 19.09
N ALA A 304 -5.09 -5.72 17.81
CA ALA A 304 -6.16 -5.22 16.95
C ALA A 304 -7.12 -6.37 16.60
N VAL A 305 -8.43 -6.11 16.59
CA VAL A 305 -9.47 -7.03 16.13
C VAL A 305 -10.24 -6.36 15.00
N PHE A 306 -10.05 -6.87 13.78
CA PHE A 306 -10.69 -6.43 12.56
C PHE A 306 -12.05 -7.13 12.42
N LEU A 307 -13.11 -6.40 12.74
CA LEU A 307 -14.49 -6.87 12.68
C LEU A 307 -15.01 -6.66 11.27
N GLN A 308 -14.96 -7.72 10.48
CA GLN A 308 -15.32 -7.69 9.08
C GLN A 308 -16.39 -8.74 8.77
N PRO A 309 -17.25 -8.55 7.76
CA PRO A 309 -18.30 -9.50 7.41
C PRO A 309 -17.73 -10.84 6.89
N SER A 310 -18.53 -11.90 6.88
CA SER A 310 -18.19 -13.12 6.13
C SER A 310 -18.09 -12.82 4.63
N LEU A 311 -17.29 -13.59 3.88
CA LEU A 311 -17.03 -13.35 2.45
C LEU A 311 -18.30 -13.25 1.58
N HIS A 312 -19.35 -13.99 1.94
CA HIS A 312 -20.64 -14.00 1.25
C HIS A 312 -21.60 -12.90 1.72
N ALA A 313 -21.31 -12.23 2.83
CA ALA A 313 -22.17 -11.18 3.34
C ALA A 313 -22.12 -9.96 2.40
N MET A 314 -23.26 -9.36 2.13
CA MET A 314 -23.33 -8.14 1.33
C MET A 314 -22.73 -6.98 2.14
N VAL A 315 -22.03 -6.06 1.46
CA VAL A 315 -21.59 -4.79 2.07
C VAL A 315 -22.36 -3.59 1.51
N ASN A 316 -23.03 -3.77 0.39
CA ASN A 316 -24.02 -2.87 -0.20
C ASN A 316 -24.97 -3.69 -1.09
N GLU A 317 -25.88 -3.03 -1.82
CA GLU A 317 -26.87 -3.71 -2.68
C GLU A 317 -26.24 -4.51 -3.84
N ASN A 318 -24.98 -4.26 -4.19
CA ASN A 318 -24.35 -4.75 -5.42
C ASN A 318 -23.21 -5.74 -5.21
N GLU A 319 -22.54 -5.73 -4.05
CA GLU A 319 -21.34 -6.52 -3.85
C GLU A 319 -21.28 -7.23 -2.48
N THR A 320 -20.73 -8.45 -2.49
CA THR A 320 -20.35 -9.18 -1.27
C THR A 320 -19.04 -8.65 -0.71
N PHE A 321 -18.71 -8.98 0.54
CA PHE A 321 -17.42 -8.62 1.15
C PHE A 321 -16.23 -9.19 0.36
N ALA A 322 -16.36 -10.39 -0.22
CA ALA A 322 -15.35 -10.96 -1.10
C ALA A 322 -15.10 -10.08 -2.33
N GLN A 323 -16.17 -9.68 -3.03
CA GLN A 323 -16.11 -8.82 -4.21
C GLN A 323 -15.57 -7.43 -3.85
N PHE A 324 -15.95 -6.89 -2.69
CA PHE A 324 -15.41 -5.65 -2.15
C PHE A 324 -13.91 -5.74 -1.88
N ALA A 325 -13.45 -6.79 -1.20
CA ALA A 325 -12.04 -7.00 -0.88
C ALA A 325 -11.20 -7.15 -2.15
N ASP A 326 -11.76 -7.83 -3.14
CA ASP A 326 -11.17 -7.97 -4.47
C ASP A 326 -11.12 -6.66 -5.23
N ARG A 327 -12.21 -5.88 -5.24
CA ARG A 327 -12.26 -4.55 -5.86
C ARG A 327 -11.15 -3.66 -5.32
N ARG A 328 -10.80 -3.78 -4.04
CA ARG A 328 -9.68 -3.04 -3.43
C ARG A 328 -8.31 -3.51 -3.96
N LEU A 329 -8.12 -4.79 -4.25
CA LEU A 329 -6.87 -5.36 -4.78
C LEU A 329 -6.73 -5.23 -6.31
N TYR A 330 -7.82 -5.43 -7.07
CA TYR A 330 -7.86 -5.36 -8.54
C TYR A 330 -7.59 -3.96 -9.10
N GLN A 331 -7.68 -2.89 -8.31
CA GLN A 331 -7.35 -1.54 -8.78
C GLN A 331 -5.94 -1.43 -9.35
N VAL A 332 -4.98 -2.16 -8.76
CA VAL A 332 -3.60 -2.18 -9.27
C VAL A 332 -3.52 -2.95 -10.59
N GLU A 333 -4.17 -4.11 -10.69
CA GLU A 333 -4.22 -4.88 -11.94
C GLU A 333 -4.93 -4.13 -13.06
N TYR A 334 -6.00 -3.39 -12.75
CA TYR A 334 -6.68 -2.52 -13.70
C TYR A 334 -5.81 -1.35 -14.13
N ALA A 335 -5.01 -0.78 -13.22
CA ALA A 335 -4.04 0.24 -13.59
C ALA A 335 -2.97 -0.30 -14.54
N PHE A 336 -2.48 -1.53 -14.35
CA PHE A 336 -1.59 -2.20 -15.32
C PHE A 336 -2.27 -2.42 -16.68
N LYS A 337 -3.56 -2.78 -16.72
CA LYS A 337 -4.29 -2.85 -17.98
C LYS A 337 -4.44 -1.46 -18.63
N ALA A 338 -4.65 -0.42 -17.82
CA ALA A 338 -4.77 0.96 -18.29
C ALA A 338 -3.47 1.50 -18.91
N VAL A 339 -2.29 1.02 -18.50
CA VAL A 339 -1.00 1.34 -19.15
C VAL A 339 -1.04 1.03 -20.66
N ASN A 340 -1.76 -0.02 -21.06
CA ASN A 340 -1.86 -0.43 -22.47
C ASN A 340 -2.97 0.30 -23.25
N SER A 341 -3.77 1.16 -22.60
CA SER A 341 -4.94 1.80 -23.21
C SER A 341 -4.59 2.78 -24.34
N SER A 342 -3.40 3.38 -24.32
CA SER A 342 -2.93 4.27 -25.39
C SER A 342 -2.55 3.51 -26.67
N ASN A 343 -2.45 2.18 -26.61
CA ASN A 343 -2.03 1.31 -27.71
C ASN A 343 -0.71 1.77 -28.37
N ILE A 344 0.23 2.26 -27.55
CA ILE A 344 1.56 2.71 -27.94
C ILE A 344 2.57 1.77 -27.30
N THR A 345 3.53 1.30 -28.10
CA THR A 345 4.67 0.54 -27.61
C THR A 345 5.89 1.45 -27.53
N CYS A 346 6.54 1.42 -26.38
CA CYS A 346 7.66 2.24 -26.01
C CYS A 346 8.88 1.36 -25.73
N LEU A 347 10.06 1.93 -25.93
CA LEU A 347 11.36 1.30 -25.70
C LEU A 347 12.28 2.33 -25.03
N GLY A 348 13.08 1.89 -24.07
CA GLY A 348 14.22 2.65 -23.59
C GLY A 348 15.47 1.78 -23.54
N LEU A 349 16.64 2.39 -23.77
CA LEU A 349 17.93 1.71 -23.88
C LEU A 349 19.06 2.54 -23.28
N VAL A 350 20.05 1.83 -22.76
CA VAL A 350 21.33 2.38 -22.29
C VAL A 350 22.42 2.02 -23.31
N GLY A 351 23.08 3.04 -23.85
CA GLY A 351 24.26 2.93 -24.70
C GLY A 351 25.55 3.08 -23.92
N GLU A 352 26.64 3.36 -24.63
CA GLU A 352 27.97 3.56 -24.04
C GLU A 352 28.11 4.91 -23.32
N ASP A 353 27.61 5.98 -23.94
CA ASP A 353 27.73 7.36 -23.45
C ASP A 353 26.38 8.09 -23.31
N SER A 354 25.28 7.39 -23.61
CA SER A 354 23.96 7.97 -23.78
C SER A 354 22.85 7.01 -23.36
N SER A 355 21.69 7.55 -23.00
CA SER A 355 20.46 6.78 -22.74
C SER A 355 19.32 7.33 -23.56
N VAL A 356 18.55 6.45 -24.18
CA VAL A 356 17.56 6.82 -25.21
C VAL A 356 16.21 6.22 -24.86
N VAL A 357 15.15 6.95 -25.16
CA VAL A 357 13.77 6.47 -25.18
C VAL A 357 13.14 6.72 -26.55
N VAL A 358 12.41 5.73 -27.06
CA VAL A 358 11.67 5.78 -28.31
C VAL A 358 10.23 5.37 -28.05
N SER A 359 9.29 6.17 -28.55
CA SER A 359 7.85 5.92 -28.44
C SER A 359 7.21 5.96 -29.82
N GLN A 360 6.21 5.10 -30.08
CA GLN A 360 5.34 5.30 -31.24
C GLN A 360 4.52 6.58 -31.06
N LYS A 361 4.46 7.39 -32.11
CA LYS A 361 3.58 8.55 -32.17
C LYS A 361 2.41 8.25 -33.10
N LYS A 362 1.21 8.17 -32.53
CA LYS A 362 -0.03 7.90 -33.26
C LYS A 362 -0.94 9.12 -33.20
N ILE A 363 -1.22 9.71 -34.35
CA ILE A 363 -2.11 10.86 -34.49
C ILE A 363 -3.33 10.40 -35.30
N PRO A 364 -4.43 10.02 -34.63
CA PRO A 364 -5.58 9.42 -35.29
C PRO A 364 -6.39 10.43 -36.11
N ASP A 365 -6.37 11.71 -35.69
CA ASP A 365 -7.18 12.78 -36.28
C ASP A 365 -6.27 13.86 -36.88
N LYS A 366 -6.55 14.21 -38.14
CA LYS A 366 -5.81 15.23 -38.91
C LYS A 366 -6.05 16.65 -38.39
N LEU A 367 -7.09 16.87 -37.59
CA LEU A 367 -7.39 18.17 -36.98
C LEU A 367 -6.58 18.42 -35.71
N LEU A 368 -5.89 17.42 -35.18
CA LEU A 368 -5.02 17.59 -34.02
C LEU A 368 -3.69 18.23 -34.44
N ASP A 369 -3.20 19.15 -33.62
CA ASP A 369 -1.85 19.69 -33.76
C ASP A 369 -0.82 18.62 -33.34
N PRO A 370 -0.03 18.06 -34.28
CA PRO A 370 0.96 17.02 -34.00
C PRO A 370 2.01 17.43 -32.97
N SER A 371 2.32 18.73 -32.87
CA SER A 371 3.38 19.24 -31.99
C SER A 371 3.03 19.12 -30.51
N THR A 372 1.73 19.05 -30.18
CA THR A 372 1.23 19.00 -28.80
C THR A 372 1.04 17.57 -28.26
N ILE A 373 1.16 16.56 -29.14
CA ILE A 373 1.00 15.16 -28.81
C ILE A 373 2.38 14.56 -28.53
N SER A 374 2.66 14.38 -27.25
CA SER A 374 3.94 13.85 -26.76
C SER A 374 3.71 13.05 -25.47
N TYR A 375 4.44 11.95 -25.35
CA TYR A 375 4.54 11.17 -24.11
C TYR A 375 5.95 11.26 -23.48
N ILE A 376 6.85 12.01 -24.10
CA ILE A 376 8.19 12.32 -23.60
C ILE A 376 8.19 13.69 -22.92
N PHE A 377 8.64 13.72 -21.69
CA PHE A 377 8.68 14.90 -20.85
C PHE A 377 10.10 15.15 -20.38
N GLN A 378 10.62 16.36 -20.62
CA GLN A 378 11.80 16.84 -19.92
C GLN A 378 11.42 17.18 -18.48
N VAL A 379 12.10 16.55 -17.52
CA VAL A 379 11.83 16.70 -16.08
C VAL A 379 12.80 17.68 -15.42
N SER A 380 14.07 17.59 -15.76
CA SER A 380 15.12 18.55 -15.44
C SER A 380 16.02 18.75 -16.66
N ASP A 381 17.12 19.49 -16.52
CA ASP A 381 18.10 19.67 -17.59
C ASP A 381 18.75 18.34 -18.00
N SER A 382 18.93 17.41 -17.05
CA SER A 382 19.60 16.11 -17.25
C SER A 382 18.65 14.90 -17.35
N ILE A 383 17.40 15.02 -16.88
CA ILE A 383 16.47 13.89 -16.79
C ILE A 383 15.32 14.02 -17.80
N GLY A 384 15.19 13.00 -18.63
CA GLY A 384 14.00 12.73 -19.45
C GLY A 384 13.09 11.67 -18.86
N MET A 385 11.80 11.77 -19.15
CA MET A 385 10.79 10.80 -18.74
C MET A 385 9.86 10.46 -19.90
N LEU A 386 9.77 9.19 -20.27
CA LEU A 386 8.73 8.66 -21.14
C LEU A 386 7.61 8.04 -20.28
N ALA A 387 6.37 8.50 -20.44
CA ALA A 387 5.22 7.96 -19.73
C ALA A 387 4.32 7.17 -20.68
N THR A 388 4.11 5.87 -20.41
CA THR A 388 3.24 5.02 -21.23
C THR A 388 1.92 4.79 -20.50
N GLY A 389 0.80 5.15 -21.13
CA GLY A 389 -0.56 4.95 -20.60
C GLY A 389 -1.45 6.16 -20.87
N ALA A 390 -2.40 6.44 -19.97
CA ALA A 390 -3.33 7.55 -20.13
C ALA A 390 -2.61 8.92 -20.04
N ILE A 391 -2.79 9.79 -21.05
CA ILE A 391 -2.08 11.08 -21.13
C ILE A 391 -2.37 12.03 -19.96
N ALA A 392 -3.58 11.98 -19.38
CA ALA A 392 -3.93 12.81 -18.22
C ALA A 392 -3.09 12.44 -16.99
N ASP A 393 -2.94 11.13 -16.73
CA ASP A 393 -2.12 10.61 -15.65
C ASP A 393 -0.63 10.89 -15.90
N ALA A 394 -0.19 10.73 -17.14
CA ALA A 394 1.18 11.04 -17.57
C ALA A 394 1.55 12.50 -17.28
N ARG A 395 0.68 13.46 -17.66
CA ARG A 395 0.91 14.89 -17.41
C ARG A 395 0.92 15.22 -15.92
N SER A 396 0.00 14.65 -15.14
CA SER A 396 -0.03 14.83 -13.69
C SER A 396 1.27 14.36 -13.03
N LEU A 397 1.79 13.20 -13.45
CA LEU A 397 3.04 12.65 -12.92
C LEU A 397 4.26 13.39 -13.44
N ALA A 398 4.26 13.89 -14.67
CA ALA A 398 5.32 14.76 -15.20
C ALA A 398 5.43 16.06 -14.39
N MET A 399 4.30 16.69 -14.05
CA MET A 399 4.28 17.88 -13.18
C MET A 399 4.82 17.55 -11.79
N ARG A 400 4.44 16.40 -11.22
CA ARG A 400 4.96 15.97 -9.92
C ARG A 400 6.46 15.68 -9.95
N ALA A 401 6.95 14.99 -10.97
CA ALA A 401 8.37 14.68 -11.12
C ALA A 401 9.22 15.96 -11.24
N ARG A 402 8.75 16.95 -12.02
CA ARG A 402 9.40 18.27 -12.13
C ARG A 402 9.48 18.99 -10.79
N ALA A 403 8.38 18.97 -10.03
CA ALA A 403 8.34 19.60 -8.71
C ALA A 403 9.31 18.92 -7.73
N GLU A 404 9.34 17.59 -7.70
CA GLU A 404 10.26 16.82 -6.83
C GLU A 404 11.73 17.05 -7.20
N ALA A 405 12.06 17.06 -8.50
CA ALA A 405 13.42 17.34 -8.98
C ALA A 405 13.87 18.77 -8.62
N ALA A 406 13.01 19.77 -8.85
CA ALA A 406 13.31 21.16 -8.51
C ALA A 406 13.44 21.36 -6.98
N GLU A 407 12.57 20.74 -6.19
CA GLU A 407 12.63 20.80 -4.73
C GLU A 407 13.90 20.13 -4.19
N PHE A 408 14.29 18.99 -4.76
CA PHE A 408 15.54 18.32 -4.42
C PHE A 408 16.74 19.25 -4.66
N LYS A 409 16.86 19.81 -5.87
CA LYS A 409 17.95 20.72 -6.22
C LYS A 409 18.00 21.94 -5.30
N TYR A 410 16.85 22.50 -4.97
CA TYR A 410 16.74 23.62 -4.02
C TYR A 410 17.24 23.24 -2.62
N LYS A 411 16.89 22.06 -2.11
CA LYS A 411 17.24 21.63 -0.75
C LYS A 411 18.68 21.16 -0.61
N TYR A 412 19.19 20.43 -1.60
CA TYR A 412 20.47 19.73 -1.50
C TYR A 412 21.58 20.39 -2.32
N GLY A 413 21.26 21.32 -3.22
CA GLY A 413 22.23 22.14 -3.95
C GLY A 413 22.86 21.47 -5.18
N TYR A 414 22.40 20.29 -5.58
CA TYR A 414 22.85 19.57 -6.78
C TYR A 414 21.67 18.94 -7.54
N GLU A 415 21.89 18.58 -8.82
CA GLU A 415 20.85 17.93 -9.63
C GLU A 415 20.38 16.62 -9.00
N MET A 416 19.06 16.36 -9.06
CA MET A 416 18.52 15.13 -8.51
C MET A 416 19.00 13.93 -9.32
N PRO A 417 19.62 12.90 -8.71
CA PRO A 417 19.97 11.67 -9.41
C PRO A 417 18.73 10.95 -9.94
N VAL A 418 18.84 10.31 -11.12
CA VAL A 418 17.69 9.68 -11.79
C VAL A 418 17.12 8.51 -10.98
N ASP A 419 17.97 7.78 -10.26
CA ASP A 419 17.57 6.68 -9.39
C ASP A 419 16.76 7.19 -8.18
N ALA A 420 17.18 8.32 -7.61
CA ALA A 420 16.48 8.98 -6.53
C ALA A 420 15.10 9.47 -6.98
N LEU A 421 15.01 10.04 -8.19
CA LEU A 421 13.73 10.47 -8.75
C LEU A 421 12.81 9.29 -9.04
N ALA A 422 13.31 8.23 -9.67
CA ALA A 422 12.54 7.02 -9.92
C ALA A 422 12.01 6.41 -8.62
N LYS A 423 12.86 6.30 -7.59
CA LYS A 423 12.47 5.85 -6.25
C LYS A 423 11.39 6.73 -5.63
N ARG A 424 11.53 8.05 -5.75
CA ARG A 424 10.56 9.01 -5.21
C ARG A 424 9.19 8.86 -5.89
N MET A 425 9.17 8.74 -7.21
CA MET A 425 7.94 8.54 -7.97
C MET A 425 7.30 7.17 -7.69
N ALA A 426 8.11 6.12 -7.51
CA ALA A 426 7.64 4.80 -7.11
C ALA A 426 6.99 4.79 -5.72
N ASN A 427 7.61 5.47 -4.74
CA ASN A 427 7.02 5.65 -3.41
C ASN A 427 5.67 6.39 -3.47
N LEU A 428 5.51 7.37 -4.37
CA LEU A 428 4.23 8.04 -4.58
C LEU A 428 3.19 7.09 -5.21
N ALA A 429 3.57 6.27 -6.19
CA ALA A 429 2.71 5.25 -6.76
C ALA A 429 2.25 4.23 -5.70
N GLN A 430 3.17 3.82 -4.82
CA GLN A 430 2.88 2.93 -3.70
C GLN A 430 1.87 3.55 -2.71
N LEU A 431 1.94 4.85 -2.44
CA LEU A 431 0.92 5.53 -1.65
C LEU A 431 -0.46 5.47 -2.31
N TYR A 432 -0.54 5.54 -3.65
CA TYR A 432 -1.82 5.41 -4.37
C TYR A 432 -2.40 4.00 -4.31
N THR A 433 -1.58 2.95 -4.11
CA THR A 433 -2.08 1.58 -3.95
C THR A 433 -2.54 1.30 -2.53
N GLN A 434 -1.95 1.97 -1.52
CA GLN A 434 -2.32 1.77 -0.12
C GLN A 434 -3.52 2.60 0.33
N LYS A 435 -3.71 3.79 -0.24
CA LYS A 435 -4.78 4.69 0.20
C LYS A 435 -6.07 4.42 -0.55
N ALA A 436 -7.04 3.86 0.16
CA ALA A 436 -8.38 3.56 -0.31
C ALA A 436 -9.13 4.68 -1.05
N TYR A 437 -8.84 5.96 -0.79
CA TYR A 437 -9.49 7.10 -1.45
C TYR A 437 -8.74 7.60 -2.69
N MET A 438 -7.54 7.08 -2.95
CA MET A 438 -6.77 7.39 -4.14
C MET A 438 -6.81 6.18 -5.08
N ARG A 439 -6.90 6.43 -6.38
CA ARG A 439 -6.70 5.35 -7.36
C ARG A 439 -5.23 5.29 -7.76
N PRO A 440 -4.69 4.10 -8.10
CA PRO A 440 -3.42 4.00 -8.80
C PRO A 440 -3.45 4.76 -10.13
N MET A 441 -2.30 5.30 -10.53
CA MET A 441 -2.15 5.99 -11.81
C MET A 441 -1.97 4.95 -12.92
N GLY A 442 -2.72 5.08 -14.00
CA GLY A 442 -2.73 4.13 -15.12
C GLY A 442 -1.58 4.33 -16.10
N VAL A 443 -0.37 4.58 -15.59
CA VAL A 443 0.84 4.82 -16.39
C VAL A 443 2.05 4.13 -15.79
N ALA A 444 2.96 3.71 -16.66
CA ALA A 444 4.33 3.37 -16.28
C ALA A 444 5.28 4.46 -16.76
N LEU A 445 6.29 4.78 -15.96
CA LEU A 445 7.25 5.85 -16.25
C LEU A 445 8.61 5.24 -16.50
N THR A 446 9.27 5.64 -17.58
CA THR A 446 10.65 5.28 -17.89
C THR A 446 11.49 6.55 -17.87
N PHE A 447 12.44 6.62 -16.95
CA PHE A 447 13.36 7.74 -16.78
C PHE A 447 14.70 7.41 -17.45
N VAL A 448 15.30 8.41 -18.09
CA VAL A 448 16.64 8.34 -18.66
C VAL A 448 17.47 9.55 -18.28
N SER A 449 18.76 9.33 -18.03
CA SER A 449 19.76 10.37 -17.84
C SER A 449 21.16 9.83 -18.15
N VAL A 450 22.14 10.71 -18.21
CA VAL A 450 23.55 10.35 -18.00
C VAL A 450 23.94 10.91 -16.65
N ASP A 451 23.98 10.03 -15.65
CA ASP A 451 24.30 10.37 -14.28
C ASP A 451 25.82 10.55 -14.11
N ASP A 452 26.23 11.51 -13.27
CA ASP A 452 27.64 11.84 -13.08
C ASP A 452 28.43 10.68 -12.44
N GLU A 453 27.77 9.85 -11.62
CA GLU A 453 28.40 8.72 -10.94
C GLU A 453 28.10 7.38 -11.64
N LEU A 454 26.84 7.15 -12.02
CA LEU A 454 26.39 5.89 -12.59
C LEU A 454 26.53 5.82 -14.12
N GLY A 455 26.86 6.94 -14.76
CA GLY A 455 26.87 7.08 -16.21
C GLY A 455 25.47 6.97 -16.81
N PRO A 456 25.37 6.60 -18.10
CA PRO A 456 24.09 6.37 -18.77
C PRO A 456 23.20 5.43 -17.96
N SER A 457 21.98 5.89 -17.66
CA SER A 457 21.08 5.24 -16.73
C SER A 457 19.65 5.29 -17.23
N LEU A 458 18.97 4.15 -17.04
CA LEU A 458 17.55 3.98 -17.34
C LEU A 458 16.86 3.29 -16.17
N PHE A 459 15.77 3.89 -15.71
CA PHE A 459 14.93 3.37 -14.64
C PHE A 459 13.49 3.30 -15.08
N LYS A 460 12.76 2.27 -14.67
CA LYS A 460 11.32 2.17 -14.89
C LYS A 460 10.57 2.09 -13.57
N THR A 461 9.43 2.74 -13.47
CA THR A 461 8.47 2.65 -12.36
C THR A 461 7.11 2.21 -12.88
N ASP A 462 6.38 1.41 -12.10
CA ASP A 462 5.04 0.93 -12.47
C ASP A 462 3.93 1.40 -11.50
N PRO A 463 2.63 1.19 -11.82
CA PRO A 463 1.51 1.59 -10.97
C PRO A 463 1.50 0.97 -9.57
N ALA A 464 2.21 -0.15 -9.35
CA ALA A 464 2.30 -0.79 -8.04
C ALA A 464 3.32 -0.10 -7.12
N GLY A 465 4.11 0.83 -7.65
CA GLY A 465 5.21 1.46 -6.94
C GLY A 465 6.47 0.61 -6.91
N TYR A 466 6.61 -0.34 -7.82
CA TYR A 466 7.87 -1.02 -8.06
C TYR A 466 8.74 -0.19 -9.02
N TYR A 467 10.05 -0.18 -8.78
CA TYR A 467 11.01 0.45 -9.69
C TYR A 467 12.30 -0.34 -9.78
N PHE A 468 12.98 -0.22 -10.91
CA PHE A 468 14.24 -0.91 -11.16
C PHE A 468 15.08 -0.21 -12.23
N ARG A 469 16.41 -0.40 -12.15
CA ARG A 469 17.36 -0.02 -13.20
C ARG A 469 17.38 -1.10 -14.29
N ALA A 470 17.48 -0.71 -15.55
CA ALA A 470 17.65 -1.65 -16.66
C ALA A 470 18.61 -1.12 -17.71
N ILE A 471 19.24 -2.03 -18.46
CA ILE A 471 20.03 -1.71 -19.66
C ILE A 471 19.15 -1.52 -20.90
N GLY A 472 17.93 -2.03 -20.85
CA GLY A 472 16.90 -1.88 -21.86
C GLY A 472 15.56 -2.35 -21.32
N THR A 473 14.48 -1.65 -21.65
CA THR A 473 13.13 -2.03 -21.22
C THR A 473 12.10 -1.59 -22.24
N SER A 474 10.99 -2.31 -22.29
CA SER A 474 9.83 -1.93 -23.10
C SER A 474 8.58 -1.81 -22.23
N THR A 475 7.59 -1.08 -22.73
CA THR A 475 6.28 -0.94 -22.10
C THR A 475 5.24 -0.71 -23.19
N GLY A 476 4.07 -1.33 -23.06
CA GLY A 476 2.96 -1.23 -24.01
C GLY A 476 2.51 -2.61 -24.51
N PRO A 477 1.54 -2.66 -25.43
CA PRO A 477 0.90 -3.92 -25.86
C PRO A 477 1.88 -4.96 -26.43
N LYS A 478 2.98 -4.51 -27.04
CA LYS A 478 4.00 -5.35 -27.69
C LYS A 478 5.32 -5.42 -26.91
N GLN A 479 5.26 -5.17 -25.60
CA GLN A 479 6.46 -5.14 -24.76
C GLN A 479 7.21 -6.49 -24.73
N GLN A 480 6.50 -7.62 -24.86
CA GLN A 480 7.12 -8.94 -24.75
C GLN A 480 8.00 -9.24 -25.97
N GLU A 481 7.52 -8.90 -27.16
CA GLU A 481 8.25 -9.03 -28.41
C GLU A 481 9.52 -8.17 -28.41
N VAL A 482 9.39 -6.90 -27.99
CA VAL A 482 10.53 -5.98 -27.87
C VAL A 482 11.53 -6.47 -26.83
N THR A 483 11.07 -6.87 -25.64
CA THR A 483 11.94 -7.40 -24.57
C THR A 483 12.70 -8.64 -25.04
N THR A 484 12.03 -9.56 -25.74
CA THR A 484 12.67 -10.75 -26.31
C THR A 484 13.75 -10.39 -27.33
N ALA A 485 13.52 -9.36 -28.17
CA ALA A 485 14.53 -8.88 -29.11
C ALA A 485 15.74 -8.28 -28.40
N LEU A 486 15.53 -7.48 -27.35
CA LEU A 486 16.59 -6.91 -26.52
C LEU A 486 17.42 -7.99 -25.82
N GLU A 487 16.77 -8.99 -25.23
CA GLU A 487 17.46 -10.12 -24.58
C GLU A 487 18.35 -10.89 -25.56
N ARG A 488 17.87 -11.13 -26.78
CA ARG A 488 18.65 -11.78 -27.85
C ARG A 488 19.86 -10.93 -28.26
N ALA A 489 19.69 -9.62 -28.36
CA ALA A 489 20.79 -8.71 -28.67
C ALA A 489 21.82 -8.68 -27.55
N HIS A 490 21.38 -8.61 -26.30
CA HIS A 490 22.26 -8.60 -25.13
C HIS A 490 23.10 -9.88 -25.00
N LYS A 491 22.51 -11.06 -25.21
CA LYS A 491 23.22 -12.35 -25.18
C LYS A 491 24.40 -12.44 -26.17
N LYS A 492 24.41 -11.63 -27.23
CA LYS A 492 25.50 -11.61 -28.23
C LYS A 492 26.68 -10.70 -27.82
N LYS A 493 26.56 -9.92 -26.73
CA LYS A 493 27.58 -8.96 -26.29
C LYS A 493 28.43 -9.56 -25.17
N LYS A 494 29.72 -9.21 -25.15
CA LYS A 494 30.72 -9.75 -24.20
C LYS A 494 31.11 -8.77 -23.09
N ASP A 495 30.88 -7.49 -23.28
CA ASP A 495 31.32 -6.38 -22.43
C ASP A 495 30.16 -5.68 -21.70
N GLY A 496 28.96 -6.25 -21.74
CA GLY A 496 27.79 -5.74 -21.01
C GLY A 496 27.12 -4.50 -21.62
N VAL A 497 27.77 -3.80 -22.55
CA VAL A 497 27.21 -2.66 -23.28
C VAL A 497 26.34 -3.16 -24.43
N LEU A 498 25.07 -2.77 -24.43
CA LEU A 498 24.11 -3.27 -25.43
C LEU A 498 24.38 -2.69 -26.82
N VAL A 499 24.66 -1.39 -26.90
CA VAL A 499 24.95 -0.68 -28.15
C VAL A 499 26.19 0.20 -27.94
N LYS A 500 27.19 0.03 -28.80
CA LYS A 500 28.42 0.83 -28.81
C LYS A 500 28.30 2.01 -29.75
N GLY A 501 29.07 3.05 -29.47
CA GLY A 501 29.05 4.31 -30.21
C GLY A 501 28.17 5.36 -29.55
N ASP A 502 28.03 6.48 -30.24
CA ASP A 502 27.29 7.64 -29.76
C ASP A 502 25.76 7.41 -29.74
N TRP A 503 25.05 8.42 -29.27
CA TRP A 503 23.60 8.41 -29.19
C TRP A 503 22.90 8.10 -30.52
N THR A 504 23.50 8.42 -31.68
CA THR A 504 22.87 8.15 -32.98
C THR A 504 22.76 6.66 -33.23
N LYS A 505 23.80 5.89 -32.90
CA LYS A 505 23.80 4.42 -33.03
C LYS A 505 22.83 3.77 -32.05
N VAL A 506 22.69 4.34 -30.85
CA VAL A 506 21.69 3.87 -29.87
C VAL A 506 20.27 4.10 -30.36
N VAL A 507 19.98 5.27 -30.95
CA VAL A 507 18.68 5.58 -31.55
C VAL A 507 18.39 4.67 -32.75
N GLU A 508 19.36 4.48 -33.65
CA GLU A 508 19.21 3.61 -34.83
C GLU A 508 18.87 2.18 -34.41
N PHE A 509 19.60 1.62 -33.44
CA PHE A 509 19.31 0.31 -32.88
C PHE A 509 17.93 0.22 -32.21
N ALA A 510 17.52 1.27 -31.50
CA ALA A 510 16.21 1.35 -30.87
C ALA A 510 15.08 1.29 -31.90
N ILE A 511 15.19 2.07 -32.99
CA ILE A 511 14.22 2.12 -34.08
C ILE A 511 14.15 0.77 -34.80
N ILE A 512 15.30 0.17 -35.15
CA ILE A 512 15.34 -1.16 -35.79
C ILE A 512 14.68 -2.23 -34.89
N THR A 513 14.98 -2.21 -33.59
CA THR A 513 14.41 -3.16 -32.63
C THR A 513 12.90 -3.03 -32.56
N LEU A 514 12.39 -1.78 -32.49
CA LEU A 514 10.96 -1.53 -32.44
C LEU A 514 10.28 -1.87 -33.78
N SER A 515 10.88 -1.51 -34.92
CA SER A 515 10.40 -1.82 -36.27
C SER A 515 10.23 -3.33 -36.46
N ASN A 516 11.27 -4.10 -36.12
CA ASN A 516 11.25 -5.56 -36.24
C ASN A 516 10.25 -6.22 -35.28
N ALA A 517 10.13 -5.74 -34.04
CA ALA A 517 9.19 -6.28 -33.07
C ALA A 517 7.72 -6.01 -33.43
N LEU A 518 7.46 -4.88 -34.10
CA LEU A 518 6.12 -4.49 -34.54
C LEU A 518 5.82 -4.88 -36.00
N SER A 519 6.81 -5.42 -36.71
CA SER A 519 6.75 -5.67 -38.17
C SER A 519 6.22 -4.45 -38.93
N THR A 520 6.73 -3.26 -38.60
CA THR A 520 6.23 -1.98 -39.11
C THR A 520 7.37 -1.04 -39.45
N GLU A 521 7.40 -0.53 -40.68
CA GLU A 521 8.28 0.57 -41.07
C GLU A 521 7.74 1.90 -40.55
N PHE A 522 8.62 2.76 -40.03
CA PHE A 522 8.26 4.05 -39.47
C PHE A 522 8.71 5.19 -40.39
N ARG A 523 7.89 6.23 -40.47
CA ARG A 523 8.30 7.55 -40.98
C ARG A 523 8.62 8.47 -39.81
N LYS A 524 9.26 9.60 -40.08
CA LYS A 524 9.65 10.57 -39.04
C LYS A 524 8.54 11.02 -38.09
N ASN A 525 7.29 11.08 -38.57
CA ASN A 525 6.14 11.51 -37.77
C ASN A 525 5.46 10.37 -37.00
N ASP A 526 5.87 9.11 -37.23
CA ASP A 526 5.33 7.93 -36.56
C ASP A 526 6.08 7.61 -35.25
N LEU A 527 7.12 8.39 -34.92
CA LEU A 527 7.99 8.19 -33.76
C LEU A 527 8.18 9.49 -32.95
N GLU A 528 8.50 9.31 -31.68
CA GLU A 528 9.05 10.33 -30.80
C GLU A 528 10.31 9.77 -30.13
N VAL A 529 11.40 10.55 -30.10
CA VAL A 529 12.69 10.11 -29.58
C VAL A 529 13.24 11.12 -28.59
N GLY A 530 13.63 10.64 -27.40
CA GLY A 530 14.32 11.40 -26.37
C GLY A 530 15.71 10.84 -26.12
N VAL A 531 16.70 11.70 -25.99
CA VAL A 531 18.11 11.35 -25.82
C VAL A 531 18.68 12.09 -24.61
N ALA A 532 19.28 11.34 -23.69
CA ALA A 532 20.14 11.87 -22.64
C ALA A 532 21.60 11.62 -23.00
N THR A 533 22.41 12.68 -22.98
CA THR A 533 23.88 12.65 -23.03
C THR A 533 24.43 13.36 -21.79
N LYS A 534 25.76 13.48 -21.68
CA LYS A 534 26.40 14.30 -20.63
C LYS A 534 26.00 15.79 -20.70
N ASP A 535 25.56 16.27 -21.85
CA ASP A 535 25.14 17.66 -22.04
C ASP A 535 23.70 17.92 -21.60
N GLY A 536 22.96 16.87 -21.23
CA GLY A 536 21.59 16.93 -20.75
C GLY A 536 20.63 16.06 -21.57
N PHE A 537 19.33 16.25 -21.32
CA PHE A 537 18.25 15.56 -22.00
C PHE A 537 17.58 16.46 -23.05
N ARG A 538 17.30 15.90 -24.23
CA ARG A 538 16.51 16.58 -25.28
C ARG A 538 15.66 15.60 -26.08
N SER A 539 14.57 16.11 -26.66
CA SER A 539 13.82 15.40 -27.71
C SER A 539 14.39 15.72 -29.08
N LEU A 540 14.41 14.73 -29.98
CA LEU A 540 14.80 14.93 -31.37
C LEU A 540 13.69 15.58 -32.18
N THR A 541 14.08 16.39 -33.16
CA THR A 541 13.17 16.94 -34.18
C THR A 541 12.78 15.87 -35.21
N PRO A 542 11.67 16.05 -35.94
CA PRO A 542 11.30 15.13 -37.02
C PRO A 542 12.41 14.96 -38.07
N ASP A 543 13.14 16.01 -38.40
CA ASP A 543 14.20 15.92 -39.41
C ASP A 543 15.43 15.15 -38.90
N GLU A 544 15.80 15.30 -37.62
CA GLU A 544 16.82 14.45 -37.01
C GLU A 544 16.41 12.98 -36.98
N ILE A 545 15.12 12.69 -36.74
CA ILE A 545 14.59 11.32 -36.81
C ILE A 545 14.65 10.79 -38.26
N ASP A 546 14.33 11.64 -39.24
CA ASP A 546 14.40 11.29 -40.67
C ASP A 546 15.83 10.93 -41.09
N GLU A 547 16.82 11.71 -40.64
CA GLU A 547 18.24 11.40 -40.87
C GLU A 547 18.61 10.02 -40.30
N ARG A 548 18.09 9.67 -39.12
CA ARG A 548 18.33 8.33 -38.54
C ARG A 548 17.66 7.24 -39.36
N LEU A 549 16.44 7.46 -39.84
CA LEU A 549 15.72 6.51 -40.68
C LEU A 549 16.43 6.28 -42.02
N ILE A 550 16.97 7.33 -42.64
CA ILE A 550 17.80 7.23 -43.86
C ILE A 550 19.07 6.43 -43.58
N ALA A 551 19.77 6.72 -42.48
CA ALA A 551 20.99 6.01 -42.10
C ALA A 551 20.76 4.52 -41.80
N ILE A 552 19.57 4.14 -41.33
CA ILE A 552 19.16 2.73 -41.18
C ILE A 552 18.96 2.09 -42.55
N ALA A 553 18.24 2.75 -43.46
CA ALA A 553 17.95 2.24 -44.80
C ALA A 553 19.20 2.08 -45.69
N GLU A 554 20.28 2.81 -45.40
CA GLU A 554 21.58 2.64 -46.08
C GLU A 554 22.42 1.48 -45.52
N GLN A 555 22.07 0.94 -44.33
CA GLN A 555 22.75 -0.19 -43.70
C GLN A 555 22.11 -1.54 -44.02
N ASP A 556 20.81 -1.55 -44.31
CA ASP A 556 20.03 -2.73 -44.77
C ASP A 556 20.24 -2.99 -46.27
#